data_AF-A0A9K3IUK7-F1
#
_entry.id   AF-A0A9K3IUK7-F1
#
_cell.length_a   1.000
_cell.length_b   1.000
_cell.length_c   1.000
_cell.angle_alpha   90.00
_cell.angle_beta   90.00
_cell.angle_gamma   90.00
#
_symmetry.space_group_name_H-M   'P 1'
#
loop_
_entity.id
_entity.type
_entity.pdbx_description
1 polymer ?
#
loop_
_entity_poly.entity_id
_entity_poly.type
_entity_poly.pdbx_seq_one_letter_code
_entity_poly.pdbx_strand_id
1 'polypeptide(L)'
;MFSFRFEDYFANRVKQLTFTFPEDAVNTSGAPFWSAPKRFPRPLQFSVEDQSHLNFVMAASILQAETYGIPIPKWVKSHAKFADAVSEVAVPDFEPKEGVKIVTDDKDTDMSTVFIDDSVVINELVNRLKLCYKNLPQGFRMNPIRFEKDDDTNYHMDLIAGLANMRARNYSIPEVDKLKAKFIAGRIIPAIATTTAMATGFVCLELYKVLNGGHKVEDYRNTYVNLATPLFSMAEPVPPKVIKHQDLSWTVWDRWILRDDPTLGELLQWLESKGLKVFIISFGSYFLYNRMGSSHGDRMDKKMVSLAKEVAKADLPAYRRHFDVVVNCDDSDGNNVDIPQISIYFR
;
A
#
# COMPACT_ATOMS: atom_id res chain seq x y z
N MET A 1 32.63 1.97 3.97
CA MET A 1 31.54 1.79 2.99
C MET A 1 30.36 2.76 3.19
N PHE A 2 30.03 3.24 4.40
CA PHE A 2 28.90 4.18 4.60
C PHE A 2 29.23 5.67 4.54
N SER A 3 30.48 6.08 4.78
CA SER A 3 30.94 7.41 4.37
C SER A 3 30.61 7.62 2.87
N PHE A 4 30.83 6.61 2.03
CA PHE A 4 30.43 6.63 0.62
C PHE A 4 28.91 6.73 0.37
N ARG A 5 28.06 6.23 1.28
CA ARG A 5 26.60 6.36 1.13
C ARG A 5 26.13 7.76 1.51
N PHE A 6 26.70 8.35 2.57
CA PHE A 6 26.47 9.76 2.87
C PHE A 6 26.85 10.62 1.67
N GLU A 7 28.06 10.42 1.15
CA GLU A 7 28.60 11.15 0.01
C GLU A 7 27.77 10.91 -1.26
N ASP A 8 27.38 9.68 -1.58
CA ASP A 8 26.48 9.40 -2.72
C ASP A 8 25.15 10.16 -2.60
N TYR A 9 24.41 9.96 -1.49
CA TYR A 9 23.03 10.46 -1.38
C TYR A 9 22.93 11.98 -1.15
N PHE A 10 23.82 12.55 -0.34
CA PHE A 10 23.68 13.92 0.17
C PHE A 10 24.70 14.91 -0.41
N ALA A 11 25.79 14.42 -1.02
CA ALA A 11 26.77 15.25 -1.70
C ALA A 11 26.72 15.04 -3.22
N ASN A 12 27.14 13.88 -3.73
CA ASN A 12 27.40 13.59 -5.13
C ASN A 12 26.14 13.66 -6.00
N ARG A 13 25.03 13.03 -5.60
CA ARG A 13 23.76 13.15 -6.33
C ARG A 13 23.23 14.57 -6.33
N VAL A 14 23.49 15.34 -5.28
CA VAL A 14 23.09 16.75 -5.20
C VAL A 14 23.98 17.60 -6.12
N LYS A 15 25.30 17.40 -6.09
CA LYS A 15 26.26 18.01 -7.04
C LYS A 15 25.87 17.71 -8.49
N GLN A 16 25.51 16.47 -8.81
CA GLN A 16 25.02 16.09 -10.14
C GLN A 16 23.73 16.83 -10.51
N LEU A 17 22.76 16.90 -9.59
CA LEU A 17 21.49 17.59 -9.82
C LEU A 17 21.69 19.09 -10.06
N THR A 18 22.55 19.73 -9.27
CA THR A 18 22.87 21.17 -9.42
C THR A 18 23.78 21.45 -10.62
N PHE A 19 24.55 20.46 -11.08
CA PHE A 19 25.29 20.54 -12.34
C PHE A 19 24.34 20.49 -13.55
N THR A 20 23.36 19.57 -13.54
CA THR A 20 22.35 19.46 -14.59
C THR A 20 21.39 20.65 -14.60
N PHE A 21 21.01 21.17 -13.42
CA PHE A 21 20.16 22.35 -13.27
C PHE A 21 20.80 23.36 -12.30
N PRO A 22 21.63 24.29 -12.82
CA PRO A 22 22.21 25.37 -12.02
C PRO A 22 21.18 26.21 -11.27
N GLU A 23 21.61 26.97 -10.24
CA GLU A 23 20.70 27.76 -9.39
C GLU A 23 19.92 28.82 -10.18
N ASP A 24 20.53 29.35 -11.24
CA ASP A 24 19.98 30.33 -12.19
C ASP A 24 19.29 29.68 -13.41
N ALA A 25 19.11 28.35 -13.42
CA ALA A 25 18.44 27.66 -14.52
C ALA A 25 17.00 28.19 -14.72
N VAL A 26 16.63 28.38 -15.99
CA VAL A 26 15.29 28.80 -16.41
C VAL A 26 14.61 27.71 -17.22
N ASN A 27 13.29 27.64 -17.15
CA ASN A 27 12.50 26.73 -17.97
C ASN A 27 12.25 27.29 -19.39
N THR A 28 11.57 26.52 -20.24
CA THR A 28 11.23 26.94 -21.63
C THR A 28 10.37 28.20 -21.70
N SER A 29 9.64 28.54 -20.62
CA SER A 29 8.86 29.78 -20.51
C SER A 29 9.66 30.99 -19.99
N GLY A 30 10.96 30.82 -19.69
CA GLY A 30 11.83 31.86 -19.14
C GLY A 30 11.66 32.11 -17.63
N ALA A 31 10.84 31.31 -16.93
CA ALA A 31 10.69 31.40 -15.48
C ALA A 31 11.78 30.58 -14.77
N PRO A 32 12.19 30.97 -13.53
CA PRO A 32 13.17 30.21 -12.75
C PRO A 32 12.74 28.75 -12.56
N PHE A 33 13.62 27.82 -12.93
CA PHE A 33 13.41 26.38 -12.74
C PHE A 33 13.23 26.04 -11.25
N TRP A 34 14.02 26.68 -10.39
CA TRP A 34 13.97 26.58 -8.94
C TRP A 34 12.99 27.60 -8.34
N SER A 35 11.72 27.42 -8.65
CA SER A 35 10.60 28.14 -8.03
C SER A 35 9.60 27.15 -7.45
N ALA A 36 8.74 27.61 -6.52
CA ALA A 36 7.78 26.74 -5.85
C ALA A 36 6.99 25.91 -6.88
N PRO A 37 6.92 24.57 -6.73
CA PRO A 37 7.27 23.78 -5.54
C PRO A 37 8.74 23.33 -5.41
N LYS A 38 9.61 23.61 -6.37
CA LYS A 38 11.01 23.16 -6.43
C LYS A 38 11.92 24.06 -5.58
N ARG A 39 12.72 23.46 -4.70
CA ARG A 39 13.73 24.15 -3.89
C ARG A 39 15.12 23.79 -4.39
N PHE A 40 15.99 24.79 -4.54
CA PHE A 40 17.39 24.54 -4.91
C PHE A 40 18.10 23.77 -3.78
N PRO A 41 18.70 22.59 -4.07
CA PRO A 41 19.41 21.83 -3.07
C PRO A 41 20.88 22.27 -2.94
N ARG A 42 21.43 22.15 -1.73
CA ARG A 42 22.86 22.36 -1.46
C ARG A 42 23.50 21.03 -1.04
N PRO A 43 24.63 20.62 -1.64
CA PRO A 43 25.30 19.38 -1.26
C PRO A 43 25.82 19.50 0.17
N LEU A 44 25.69 18.43 0.96
CA LEU A 44 26.26 18.41 2.30
C LEU A 44 27.76 18.11 2.23
N GLN A 45 28.50 18.64 3.19
CA GLN A 45 29.87 18.24 3.49
C GLN A 45 29.85 17.40 4.75
N PHE A 46 30.38 16.17 4.68
CA PHE A 46 30.51 15.34 5.86
C PHE A 46 31.45 16.01 6.88
N SER A 47 31.10 15.88 8.16
CA SER A 47 31.87 16.43 9.28
C SER A 47 31.64 15.52 10.49
N VAL A 48 32.73 15.17 11.17
CA VAL A 48 32.68 14.35 12.40
C VAL A 48 32.27 15.17 13.62
N GLU A 49 32.37 16.49 13.52
CA GLU A 49 31.88 17.44 14.53
C GLU A 49 30.35 17.54 14.51
N ASP A 50 29.72 17.22 13.37
CA ASP A 50 28.28 17.13 13.27
C ASP A 50 27.76 15.79 13.80
N GLN A 51 27.11 15.86 14.95
CA GLN A 51 26.60 14.69 15.65
C GLN A 51 25.53 13.94 14.84
N SER A 52 24.74 14.62 14.02
CA SER A 52 23.70 14.00 13.17
C SER A 52 24.34 13.24 12.01
N HIS A 53 25.43 13.76 11.44
CA HIS A 53 26.21 13.05 10.41
C HIS A 53 26.79 11.74 10.98
N LEU A 54 27.45 11.81 12.15
CA LEU A 54 28.00 10.62 12.81
C LEU A 54 26.92 9.60 13.16
N ASN A 55 25.79 10.04 13.73
CA ASN A 55 24.70 9.14 14.12
C ASN A 55 24.09 8.41 12.91
N PHE A 56 23.93 9.10 11.78
CA PHE A 56 23.46 8.49 10.53
C PHE A 56 24.43 7.40 10.05
N VAL A 57 25.73 7.70 9.96
CA VAL A 57 26.74 6.75 9.49
C VAL A 57 26.87 5.56 10.46
N MET A 58 26.77 5.81 11.77
CA MET A 58 26.78 4.77 12.81
C MET A 58 25.59 3.82 12.67
N ALA A 59 24.36 4.35 12.63
CA ALA A 59 23.14 3.55 12.49
C ALA A 59 23.16 2.72 11.20
N ALA A 60 23.55 3.32 10.07
CA ALA A 60 23.68 2.62 8.80
C ALA A 60 24.72 1.48 8.87
N SER A 61 25.86 1.72 9.52
CA SER A 61 26.95 0.74 9.67
C SER A 61 26.53 -0.43 10.54
N ILE A 62 25.85 -0.17 11.66
CA ILE A 62 25.34 -1.22 12.57
C ILE A 62 24.33 -2.10 11.85
N LEU A 63 23.36 -1.50 11.15
CA LEU A 63 22.31 -2.24 10.43
C LEU A 63 22.87 -3.07 9.27
N GLN A 64 23.89 -2.58 8.57
CA GLN A 64 24.58 -3.41 7.58
C GLN A 64 25.33 -4.56 8.21
N ALA A 65 26.06 -4.32 9.31
CA ALA A 65 26.76 -5.39 10.00
C ALA A 65 25.78 -6.50 10.41
N GLU A 66 24.61 -6.15 10.95
CA GLU A 66 23.53 -7.09 11.23
C GLU A 66 23.07 -7.86 9.98
N THR A 67 22.82 -7.14 8.89
CA THR A 67 22.39 -7.72 7.61
C THR A 67 23.38 -8.76 7.06
N TYR A 68 24.67 -8.55 7.25
CA TYR A 68 25.73 -9.46 6.79
C TYR A 68 26.20 -10.44 7.87
N GLY A 69 25.64 -10.41 9.09
CA GLY A 69 26.07 -11.25 10.21
C GLY A 69 27.47 -10.92 10.74
N ILE A 70 27.93 -9.68 10.54
CA ILE A 70 29.23 -9.19 11.01
C ILE A 70 29.12 -8.81 12.49
N PRO A 71 30.01 -9.28 13.38
CA PRO A 71 30.02 -8.89 14.78
C PRO A 71 30.16 -7.37 14.96
N ILE A 72 29.21 -6.76 15.68
CA ILE A 72 29.23 -5.32 15.97
C ILE A 72 30.09 -5.09 17.21
N PRO A 73 31.22 -4.36 17.08
CA PRO A 73 32.10 -4.15 18.23
C PRO A 73 31.48 -3.17 19.23
N LYS A 74 31.65 -3.44 20.53
CA LYS A 74 31.07 -2.59 21.60
C LYS A 74 31.53 -1.13 21.54
N TRP A 75 32.73 -0.88 21.02
CA TRP A 75 33.28 0.47 20.90
C TRP A 75 32.54 1.35 19.88
N VAL A 76 31.75 0.76 18.95
CA VAL A 76 31.04 1.52 17.91
C VAL A 76 30.10 2.58 18.49
N LYS A 77 29.61 2.37 19.72
CA LYS A 77 28.71 3.31 20.42
C LYS A 77 29.45 4.52 20.99
N SER A 78 30.78 4.53 20.99
CA SER A 78 31.59 5.68 21.40
C SER A 78 31.75 6.63 20.23
N HIS A 79 31.16 7.81 20.32
CA HIS A 79 31.26 8.84 19.27
C HIS A 79 32.69 9.21 18.93
N ALA A 80 33.58 9.35 19.92
CA ALA A 80 34.98 9.65 19.69
C ALA A 80 35.68 8.56 18.85
N LYS A 81 35.61 7.30 19.30
CA LYS A 81 36.26 6.17 18.58
C LYS A 81 35.65 5.94 17.20
N PHE A 82 34.35 6.19 17.05
CA PHE A 82 33.68 6.09 15.77
C PHE A 82 34.10 7.23 14.83
N ALA A 83 34.21 8.46 15.33
CA ALA A 83 34.73 9.60 14.58
C ALA A 83 36.16 9.35 14.09
N ASP A 84 37.04 8.84 14.95
CA ASP A 84 38.42 8.46 14.58
C ASP A 84 38.40 7.46 13.41
N ALA A 85 37.65 6.38 13.53
CA ALA A 85 37.54 5.34 12.51
C ALA A 85 36.93 5.84 11.19
N VAL A 86 35.98 6.77 11.24
CA VAL A 86 35.36 7.35 10.03
C VAL A 86 36.31 8.35 9.35
N SER A 87 37.14 9.05 10.12
CA SER A 87 38.09 10.05 9.60
C SER A 87 39.22 9.42 8.78
N GLU A 88 39.53 8.15 9.01
CA GLU A 88 40.51 7.38 8.23
C GLU A 88 39.97 6.93 6.85
N VAL A 89 38.68 7.12 6.57
CA VAL A 89 38.06 6.66 5.32
C VAL A 89 38.33 7.66 4.19
N ALA A 90 39.15 7.26 3.22
CA ALA A 90 39.34 8.02 1.99
C ALA A 90 38.06 8.03 1.13
N VAL A 91 37.55 9.22 0.86
CA VAL A 91 36.40 9.48 0.00
C VAL A 91 36.90 9.94 -1.38
N PRO A 92 36.54 9.26 -2.48
CA PRO A 92 36.85 9.69 -3.83
C PRO A 92 36.15 11.00 -4.17
N ASP A 93 36.84 11.86 -4.91
CA ASP A 93 36.25 13.09 -5.44
C ASP A 93 35.13 12.78 -6.44
N PHE A 94 34.16 13.70 -6.48
CA PHE A 94 33.04 13.60 -7.41
C PHE A 94 33.35 14.30 -8.73
N GLU A 95 33.18 13.57 -9.83
CA GLU A 95 33.23 14.11 -11.18
C GLU A 95 31.81 14.17 -11.78
N PRO A 96 31.31 15.35 -12.17
CA PRO A 96 29.99 15.48 -12.79
C PRO A 96 29.95 14.78 -14.15
N LYS A 97 28.82 14.13 -14.44
CA LYS A 97 28.56 13.50 -15.73
C LYS A 97 27.72 14.42 -16.61
N GLU A 98 28.14 14.60 -17.85
CA GLU A 98 27.35 15.28 -18.88
C GLU A 98 26.26 14.35 -19.44
N GLY A 99 25.16 14.93 -19.93
CA GLY A 99 24.09 14.18 -20.59
C GLY A 99 23.21 13.32 -19.67
N VAL A 100 23.31 13.47 -18.34
CA VAL A 100 22.42 12.78 -17.39
C VAL A 100 21.00 13.34 -17.52
N LYS A 101 20.07 12.52 -18.02
CA LYS A 101 18.64 12.88 -18.06
C LYS A 101 18.03 12.72 -16.67
N ILE A 102 17.54 13.82 -16.13
CA ILE A 102 16.78 13.84 -14.87
C ILE A 102 15.35 14.21 -15.22
N VAL A 103 14.41 13.33 -14.88
CA VAL A 103 12.98 13.55 -15.09
C VAL A 103 12.51 14.69 -14.20
N THR A 104 11.82 15.68 -14.78
CA THR A 104 11.42 16.91 -14.08
C THR A 104 9.90 17.11 -13.93
N ASP A 105 9.11 16.24 -14.57
CA ASP A 105 7.65 16.19 -14.52
C ASP A 105 7.21 14.72 -14.43
N ASP A 106 6.24 14.42 -13.57
CA ASP A 106 5.70 13.07 -13.38
C ASP A 106 4.97 12.55 -14.63
N LYS A 107 4.60 13.43 -15.57
CA LYS A 107 3.99 13.09 -16.86
C LYS A 107 5.00 12.82 -17.98
N ASP A 108 6.28 13.08 -17.73
CA ASP A 108 7.34 12.87 -18.70
C ASP A 108 7.57 11.36 -18.86
N THR A 109 6.94 10.78 -19.88
CA THR A 109 7.03 9.35 -20.24
C THR A 109 8.27 9.04 -21.08
N ASP A 110 9.11 10.05 -21.28
CA ASP A 110 10.25 10.00 -22.17
C ASP A 110 11.42 9.29 -21.46
N MET A 111 11.27 7.98 -21.25
CA MET A 111 12.38 7.08 -20.99
C MET A 111 13.17 6.94 -22.30
N SER A 112 13.94 7.96 -22.65
CA SER A 112 14.99 7.83 -23.67
C SER A 112 16.11 6.99 -23.06
N THR A 113 15.85 5.69 -22.97
CA THR A 113 16.89 4.69 -22.79
C THR A 113 17.87 4.90 -23.93
N VAL A 114 19.11 5.27 -23.58
CA VAL A 114 20.26 4.98 -24.44
C VAL A 114 20.05 3.53 -24.91
N PHE A 115 20.04 3.28 -26.22
CA PHE A 115 19.85 1.96 -26.85
C PHE A 115 21.03 1.03 -26.51
N ILE A 116 21.23 0.75 -25.24
CA ILE A 116 22.00 -0.40 -24.78
C ILE A 116 20.98 -1.53 -24.74
N ASP A 117 21.24 -2.59 -25.48
CA ASP A 117 20.41 -3.78 -25.48
C ASP A 117 20.33 -4.32 -24.04
N ASP A 118 19.16 -4.19 -23.42
CA ASP A 118 18.89 -4.64 -22.05
C ASP A 118 19.30 -6.11 -21.87
N SER A 119 19.17 -6.93 -22.92
CA SER A 119 19.55 -8.34 -22.86
C SER A 119 21.06 -8.51 -22.65
N VAL A 120 21.89 -7.65 -23.24
CA VAL A 120 23.36 -7.67 -23.06
C VAL A 120 23.72 -7.29 -21.63
N VAL A 121 23.13 -6.21 -21.11
CA VAL A 121 23.38 -5.74 -19.74
C VAL A 121 22.92 -6.77 -18.71
N ILE A 122 21.73 -7.34 -18.90
CA ILE A 122 21.18 -8.40 -18.03
C ILE A 122 22.12 -9.61 -18.05
N ASN A 123 22.56 -10.06 -19.23
CA ASN A 123 23.45 -11.21 -19.33
C ASN A 123 24.81 -10.96 -18.66
N GLU A 124 25.39 -9.76 -18.80
CA GLU A 124 26.61 -9.38 -18.11
C GLU A 124 26.44 -9.41 -16.59
N LEU A 125 25.36 -8.82 -16.07
CA LEU A 125 25.04 -8.81 -14.64
C LEU A 125 24.82 -10.22 -14.10
N VAL A 126 24.11 -11.08 -14.84
CA VAL A 126 23.92 -12.50 -14.47
C VAL A 126 25.26 -13.23 -14.38
N ASN A 127 26.16 -12.99 -15.34
CA ASN A 127 27.49 -13.62 -15.32
C ASN A 127 28.34 -13.13 -14.13
N ARG A 128 28.29 -11.84 -13.82
CA ARG A 128 28.94 -11.28 -12.62
C ARG A 128 28.36 -11.87 -11.34
N LEU A 129 27.04 -12.00 -11.23
CA LEU A 129 26.38 -12.63 -10.08
C LEU A 129 26.78 -14.10 -9.91
N LYS A 130 26.86 -14.87 -11.01
CA LYS A 130 27.34 -16.26 -10.98
C LYS A 130 28.78 -16.35 -10.46
N LEU A 131 29.65 -15.42 -10.86
CA LEU A 131 31.03 -15.38 -10.37
C LEU A 131 31.08 -15.04 -8.87
N CYS A 132 30.33 -14.02 -8.44
CA CYS A 132 30.24 -13.65 -7.02
C CYS A 132 29.70 -14.81 -6.17
N TYR A 133 28.66 -15.51 -6.64
CA TYR A 133 28.06 -16.64 -5.94
C TYR A 133 29.07 -17.76 -5.67
N LYS A 134 29.96 -18.06 -6.63
CA LYS A 134 31.03 -19.06 -6.47
C LYS A 134 32.03 -18.69 -5.38
N ASN A 135 32.22 -17.39 -5.10
CA ASN A 135 33.16 -16.88 -4.11
C ASN A 135 32.53 -16.71 -2.72
N LEU A 136 31.21 -16.93 -2.57
CA LEU A 136 30.56 -16.83 -1.27
C LEU A 136 30.85 -18.07 -0.41
N PRO A 137 31.02 -17.89 0.91
CA PRO A 137 31.12 -19.01 1.83
C PRO A 137 29.91 -19.95 1.72
N GLN A 138 30.14 -21.25 1.84
CA GLN A 138 29.06 -22.23 1.84
C GLN A 138 28.07 -21.93 2.97
N GLY A 139 26.78 -21.86 2.63
CA GLY A 139 25.73 -21.57 3.60
C GLY A 139 25.58 -20.09 3.97
N PHE A 140 26.30 -19.18 3.32
CA PHE A 140 26.14 -17.74 3.56
C PHE A 140 24.67 -17.30 3.33
N ARG A 141 24.13 -16.62 4.33
CA ARG A 141 22.79 -16.01 4.30
C ARG A 141 22.89 -14.60 4.87
N MET A 142 22.16 -13.69 4.25
CA MET A 142 21.94 -12.36 4.80
C MET A 142 20.77 -12.40 5.77
N ASN A 143 20.80 -11.55 6.78
CA ASN A 143 19.73 -11.38 7.76
C ASN A 143 18.87 -10.17 7.36
N PRO A 144 17.70 -10.36 6.74
CA PRO A 144 16.84 -9.23 6.41
C PRO A 144 16.37 -8.54 7.69
N ILE A 145 16.62 -7.23 7.78
CA ILE A 145 16.12 -6.42 8.88
C ILE A 145 14.59 -6.35 8.81
N ARG A 146 13.94 -6.73 9.90
CA ARG A 146 12.50 -6.52 10.08
C ARG A 146 12.29 -5.20 10.80
N PHE A 147 11.69 -4.23 10.10
CA PHE A 147 11.42 -2.93 10.68
C PHE A 147 10.56 -3.06 11.95
N GLU A 148 11.09 -2.51 13.03
CA GLU A 148 10.45 -2.37 14.33
C GLU A 148 10.69 -0.93 14.82
N LYS A 149 9.61 -0.19 14.99
CA LYS A 149 9.63 1.24 15.36
C LYS A 149 9.62 1.45 16.87
N ASP A 150 9.18 0.44 17.63
CA ASP A 150 8.94 0.52 19.07
C ASP A 150 10.12 0.04 19.93
N ASP A 151 11.21 -0.38 19.31
CA ASP A 151 12.48 -0.65 19.96
C ASP A 151 13.50 0.44 19.61
N ASP A 152 13.81 1.29 20.60
CA ASP A 152 14.74 2.41 20.44
C ASP A 152 16.23 1.97 20.41
N THR A 153 16.52 0.68 20.60
CA THR A 153 17.88 0.13 20.66
C THR A 153 18.34 -0.53 19.37
N ASN A 154 17.44 -0.72 18.40
CA ASN A 154 17.70 -1.40 17.14
C ASN A 154 18.20 -0.50 16.01
N TYR A 155 18.37 0.82 16.24
CA TYR A 155 18.86 1.79 15.26
C TYR A 155 18.00 2.01 14.00
N HIS A 156 16.82 1.39 13.88
CA HIS A 156 15.94 1.58 12.71
C HIS A 156 15.50 3.03 12.59
N MET A 157 14.96 3.60 13.67
CA MET A 157 14.48 4.97 13.68
C MET A 157 15.63 5.99 13.62
N ASP A 158 16.80 5.64 14.14
CA ASP A 158 18.01 6.47 14.05
C ASP A 158 18.48 6.60 12.60
N LEU A 159 18.45 5.49 11.84
CA LEU A 159 18.73 5.53 10.40
C LEU A 159 17.67 6.32 9.63
N ILE A 160 16.38 6.07 9.88
CA ILE A 160 15.28 6.74 9.16
C ILE A 160 15.28 8.24 9.43
N ALA A 161 15.38 8.66 10.69
CA ALA A 161 15.43 10.07 11.07
C ALA A 161 16.69 10.75 10.52
N GLY A 162 17.85 10.10 10.64
CA GLY A 162 19.10 10.60 10.07
C GLY A 162 19.01 10.81 8.57
N LEU A 163 18.53 9.80 7.83
CA LEU A 163 18.36 9.87 6.38
C LEU A 163 17.41 11.01 5.97
N ALA A 164 16.26 11.12 6.64
CA ALA A 164 15.28 12.16 6.37
C ALA A 164 15.84 13.57 6.65
N ASN A 165 16.53 13.76 7.77
CA ASN A 165 17.09 15.05 8.16
C ASN A 165 18.27 15.47 7.27
N MET A 166 19.14 14.54 6.84
CA MET A 166 20.19 14.85 5.88
C MET A 166 19.61 15.33 4.55
N ARG A 167 18.54 14.67 4.08
CA ARG A 167 17.83 15.14 2.88
C ARG A 167 17.12 16.47 3.11
N ALA A 168 16.55 16.69 4.30
CA ALA A 168 15.93 17.95 4.67
C ALA A 168 16.93 19.12 4.60
N ARG A 169 18.14 18.92 5.13
CA ARG A 169 19.25 19.89 5.05
C ARG A 169 19.60 20.24 3.60
N ASN A 170 19.67 19.26 2.70
CA ASN A 170 19.94 19.53 1.29
C ASN A 170 18.96 20.59 0.74
N TYR A 171 17.68 20.50 1.06
CA TYR A 171 16.63 21.36 0.49
C TYR A 171 16.21 22.51 1.42
N SER A 172 16.98 22.77 2.49
CA SER A 172 16.62 23.78 3.51
C SER A 172 15.21 23.57 4.07
N ILE A 173 14.83 22.30 4.28
CA ILE A 173 13.59 21.89 4.93
C ILE A 173 13.88 21.75 6.44
N PRO A 174 12.99 22.21 7.33
CA PRO A 174 13.18 22.03 8.77
C PRO A 174 13.32 20.56 9.15
N GLU A 175 14.37 20.25 9.92
CA GLU A 175 14.59 18.93 10.48
C GLU A 175 13.50 18.56 11.49
N VAL A 176 13.32 17.27 11.70
CA VAL A 176 12.39 16.72 12.69
C VAL A 176 13.15 15.86 13.70
N ASP A 177 12.69 15.87 14.94
CA ASP A 177 13.22 14.95 15.94
C ASP A 177 12.84 13.49 15.63
N LYS A 178 13.48 12.56 16.35
CA LYS A 178 13.23 11.12 16.21
C LYS A 178 11.79 10.73 16.51
N LEU A 179 11.11 11.43 17.44
CA LEU A 179 9.73 11.13 17.81
C LEU A 179 8.75 11.47 16.68
N LYS A 180 8.91 12.65 16.08
CA LYS A 180 8.13 13.10 14.92
C LYS A 180 8.44 12.27 13.68
N ALA A 181 9.71 11.90 13.47
CA ALA A 181 10.09 10.95 12.42
C ALA A 181 9.41 9.59 12.64
N LYS A 182 9.40 9.07 13.88
CA LYS A 182 8.75 7.80 14.26
C LYS A 182 7.24 7.86 14.06
N PHE A 183 6.61 8.99 14.42
CA PHE A 183 5.19 9.22 14.20
C PHE A 183 4.81 9.09 12.72
N ILE A 184 5.56 9.76 11.83
CA ILE A 184 5.30 9.78 10.39
C ILE A 184 5.66 8.43 9.74
N ALA A 185 6.89 7.96 9.91
CA ALA A 185 7.38 6.73 9.28
C ALA A 185 6.69 5.48 9.80
N GLY A 186 6.37 5.46 11.09
CA GLY A 186 5.65 4.38 11.76
C GLY A 186 4.14 4.36 11.51
N ARG A 187 3.60 5.37 10.80
CA ARG A 187 2.15 5.56 10.58
C ARG A 187 1.36 5.43 11.89
N ILE A 188 1.86 6.06 12.94
CA ILE A 188 1.27 5.94 14.28
C ILE A 188 -0.09 6.65 14.26
N ILE A 189 -1.15 5.93 14.63
CA ILE A 189 -2.46 6.51 14.86
C ILE A 189 -2.47 7.00 16.32
N PRO A 190 -2.59 8.32 16.57
CA PRO A 190 -2.72 8.83 17.93
C PRO A 190 -3.93 8.20 18.62
N ALA A 191 -3.74 7.69 19.82
CA ALA A 191 -4.81 7.14 20.63
C ALA A 191 -4.61 7.53 22.10
N ILE A 192 -5.72 7.79 22.79
CA ILE A 192 -5.76 8.08 24.22
C ILE A 192 -6.97 7.39 24.84
N ALA A 193 -6.81 6.90 26.06
CA ALA A 193 -7.82 6.11 26.74
C ALA A 193 -9.17 6.84 26.93
N THR A 194 -9.15 8.18 27.04
CA THR A 194 -10.37 8.98 27.21
C THR A 194 -11.32 8.85 26.00
N THR A 195 -10.81 9.00 24.77
CA THR A 195 -11.60 8.82 23.54
C THR A 195 -12.10 7.38 23.42
N THR A 196 -11.26 6.39 23.75
CA THR A 196 -11.63 4.97 23.70
C THR A 196 -12.76 4.66 24.69
N ALA A 197 -12.61 5.04 25.96
CA ALA A 197 -13.61 4.79 26.99
C ALA A 197 -14.96 5.43 26.65
N MET A 198 -14.93 6.67 26.15
CA MET A 198 -16.13 7.37 25.69
C MET A 198 -16.80 6.67 24.49
N ALA A 199 -16.02 6.32 23.45
CA ALA A 199 -16.55 5.61 22.29
C ALA A 199 -17.19 4.26 22.68
N THR A 200 -16.52 3.50 23.56
CA THR A 200 -17.08 2.26 24.12
C THR A 200 -18.37 2.53 24.89
N GLY A 201 -18.44 3.59 25.69
CA GLY A 201 -19.65 3.99 26.40
C GLY A 201 -20.84 4.21 25.45
N PHE A 202 -20.67 4.96 24.38
CA PHE A 202 -21.72 5.17 23.37
C PHE A 202 -22.13 3.89 22.65
N VAL A 203 -21.16 3.03 22.31
CA VAL A 203 -21.45 1.71 21.73
C VAL A 203 -22.31 0.86 22.67
N CYS A 204 -21.99 0.84 23.97
CA CYS A 204 -22.79 0.13 24.97
C CYS A 204 -24.21 0.69 25.11
N LEU A 205 -24.42 2.00 24.91
CA LEU A 205 -25.76 2.60 24.91
C LEU A 205 -26.59 2.13 23.71
N GLU A 206 -26.01 2.06 22.51
CA GLU A 206 -26.70 1.53 21.33
C GLU A 206 -26.95 0.01 21.43
N LEU A 207 -26.05 -0.72 22.11
CA LEU A 207 -26.20 -2.16 22.34
C LEU A 207 -27.50 -2.51 23.07
N TYR A 208 -27.96 -1.70 24.02
CA TYR A 208 -29.25 -1.92 24.69
C TYR A 208 -30.42 -1.94 23.70
N LYS A 209 -30.41 -1.05 22.70
CA LYS A 209 -31.46 -0.98 21.67
C LYS A 209 -31.41 -2.22 20.77
N VAL A 210 -30.21 -2.63 20.35
CA VAL A 210 -30.03 -3.83 19.53
C VAL A 210 -30.54 -5.09 20.25
N LEU A 211 -30.21 -5.25 21.55
CA LEU A 211 -30.60 -6.41 22.34
C LEU A 211 -32.11 -6.45 22.63
N ASN A 212 -32.73 -5.29 22.89
CA ASN A 212 -34.17 -5.20 23.12
C ASN A 212 -34.98 -5.49 21.84
N GLY A 213 -34.43 -5.17 20.67
CA GLY A 213 -35.09 -5.35 19.38
C GLY A 213 -36.30 -4.42 19.20
N GLY A 214 -36.93 -4.47 18.02
CA GLY A 214 -38.17 -3.72 17.72
C GLY A 214 -38.04 -2.19 17.64
N HIS A 215 -36.82 -1.65 17.75
CA HIS A 215 -36.54 -0.23 17.62
C HIS A 215 -36.57 0.23 16.16
N LYS A 216 -37.09 1.43 15.95
CA LYS A 216 -37.08 2.06 14.61
C LYS A 216 -35.72 2.68 14.34
N VAL A 217 -35.41 2.99 13.08
CA VAL A 217 -34.12 3.58 12.69
C VAL A 217 -33.88 4.90 13.44
N GLU A 218 -34.94 5.67 13.67
CA GLU A 218 -34.93 6.96 14.35
C GLU A 218 -34.66 6.84 15.86
N ASP A 219 -34.62 5.63 16.43
CA ASP A 219 -34.20 5.42 17.82
C ASP A 219 -32.67 5.31 17.95
N TYR A 220 -31.97 4.93 16.88
CA TYR A 220 -30.52 4.73 16.87
C TYR A 220 -29.76 6.03 16.65
N ARG A 221 -28.52 6.11 17.15
CA ARG A 221 -27.67 7.29 16.96
C ARG A 221 -26.26 6.90 16.53
N ASN A 222 -25.82 7.48 15.41
CA ASN A 222 -24.41 7.59 15.07
C ASN A 222 -23.84 8.79 15.85
N THR A 223 -22.86 8.55 16.73
CA THR A 223 -22.23 9.60 17.54
C THR A 223 -20.86 9.98 16.97
N TYR A 224 -20.68 11.27 16.70
CA TYR A 224 -19.43 11.88 16.28
C TYR A 224 -18.91 12.78 17.40
N VAL A 225 -17.65 12.60 17.79
CA VAL A 225 -17.08 13.35 18.90
C VAL A 225 -15.69 13.89 18.57
N ASN A 226 -15.45 15.13 18.98
CA ASN A 226 -14.11 15.70 19.07
C ASN A 226 -13.90 16.27 20.49
N LEU A 227 -13.15 15.53 21.31
CA LEU A 227 -12.85 15.92 22.70
C LEU A 227 -11.90 17.12 22.82
N ALA A 228 -11.19 17.50 21.75
CA ALA A 228 -10.33 18.69 21.78
C ALA A 228 -11.16 19.99 21.77
N THR A 229 -12.33 19.99 21.11
CA THR A 229 -13.26 21.13 21.03
C THR A 229 -14.56 20.88 21.81
N PRO A 230 -14.53 19.98 22.80
CA PRO A 230 -15.69 19.23 23.34
C PRO A 230 -16.95 19.15 22.47
N LEU A 231 -16.81 18.81 21.18
CA LEU A 231 -17.94 18.73 20.26
C LEU A 231 -18.55 17.33 20.27
N PHE A 232 -19.85 17.24 20.52
CA PHE A 232 -20.65 16.02 20.41
C PHE A 232 -21.78 16.26 19.40
N SER A 233 -21.85 15.41 18.39
CA SER A 233 -22.91 15.43 17.39
C SER A 233 -23.49 14.03 17.25
N MET A 234 -24.81 13.94 17.23
CA MET A 234 -25.52 12.69 17.02
C MET A 234 -26.42 12.83 15.82
N ALA A 235 -26.40 11.83 14.94
CA ALA A 235 -27.25 11.77 13.77
C ALA A 235 -27.97 10.42 13.71
N GLU A 236 -29.17 10.42 13.14
CA GLU A 236 -29.86 9.18 12.80
C GLU A 236 -29.07 8.40 11.74
N PRO A 237 -29.00 7.07 11.82
CA PRO A 237 -28.47 6.26 10.75
C PRO A 237 -29.28 6.43 9.47
N VAL A 238 -28.60 6.40 8.33
CA VAL A 238 -29.27 6.46 7.04
C VAL A 238 -29.98 5.12 6.79
N PRO A 239 -31.31 5.11 6.54
CA PRO A 239 -32.00 3.88 6.20
C PRO A 239 -31.46 3.28 4.90
N PRO A 240 -31.51 1.96 4.72
CA PRO A 240 -31.01 1.35 3.50
C PRO A 240 -31.84 1.81 2.30
N LYS A 241 -31.17 2.00 1.15
CA LYS A 241 -31.86 2.29 -0.12
C LYS A 241 -32.75 1.11 -0.47
N VAL A 242 -34.05 1.35 -0.61
CA VAL A 242 -35.02 0.37 -1.08
C VAL A 242 -35.08 0.40 -2.60
N ILE A 243 -34.76 -0.72 -3.23
CA ILE A 243 -34.92 -0.95 -4.65
C ILE A 243 -36.29 -1.60 -4.87
N LYS A 244 -37.05 -1.08 -5.82
CA LYS A 244 -38.38 -1.60 -6.20
C LYS A 244 -38.33 -2.09 -7.63
N HIS A 245 -38.84 -3.29 -7.87
CA HIS A 245 -38.97 -3.88 -9.19
C HIS A 245 -40.27 -4.67 -9.24
N GLN A 246 -41.23 -4.21 -10.04
CA GLN A 246 -42.59 -4.75 -10.06
C GLN A 246 -43.18 -4.79 -8.63
N ASP A 247 -43.70 -5.94 -8.19
CA ASP A 247 -44.23 -6.16 -6.84
C ASP A 247 -43.15 -6.52 -5.80
N LEU A 248 -41.88 -6.62 -6.23
CA LEU A 248 -40.76 -6.94 -5.35
C LEU A 248 -40.11 -5.66 -4.83
N SER A 249 -39.65 -5.72 -3.59
CA SER A 249 -38.76 -4.70 -3.02
C SER A 249 -37.70 -5.34 -2.16
N TRP A 250 -36.52 -4.75 -2.17
CA TRP A 250 -35.36 -5.23 -1.43
C TRP A 250 -34.39 -4.10 -1.10
N THR A 251 -33.41 -4.42 -0.29
CA THR A 251 -32.35 -3.57 0.23
C THR A 251 -31.00 -4.28 0.12
N VAL A 252 -29.92 -3.61 0.51
CA VAL A 252 -28.58 -4.20 0.60
C VAL A 252 -28.48 -5.38 1.58
N TRP A 253 -29.45 -5.51 2.50
CA TRP A 253 -29.48 -6.57 3.51
C TRP A 253 -30.18 -7.84 3.05
N ASP A 254 -30.95 -7.74 1.97
CA ASP A 254 -31.69 -8.87 1.45
C ASP A 254 -30.77 -9.84 0.73
N ARG A 255 -31.17 -11.10 0.75
CA ARG A 255 -30.43 -12.19 0.12
C ARG A 255 -31.43 -13.21 -0.41
N TRP A 256 -31.26 -13.61 -1.66
CA TRP A 256 -32.07 -14.66 -2.26
C TRP A 256 -31.42 -16.01 -2.03
N ILE A 257 -32.07 -16.85 -1.25
CA ILE A 257 -31.57 -18.18 -0.90
C ILE A 257 -32.26 -19.20 -1.79
N LEU A 258 -31.49 -19.85 -2.65
CA LEU A 258 -31.95 -20.97 -3.47
C LEU A 258 -31.39 -22.26 -2.88
N ARG A 259 -32.27 -23.22 -2.63
CA ARG A 259 -31.93 -24.54 -2.08
C ARG A 259 -31.90 -25.58 -3.20
N ASP A 260 -31.43 -26.77 -2.84
CA ASP A 260 -31.45 -27.97 -3.69
C ASP A 260 -30.60 -27.85 -4.98
N ASP A 261 -29.63 -26.92 -4.96
CA ASP A 261 -28.67 -26.68 -6.05
C ASP A 261 -29.38 -26.61 -7.41
N PRO A 262 -30.04 -25.51 -7.79
CA PRO A 262 -30.72 -25.47 -9.09
C PRO A 262 -29.73 -25.64 -10.24
N THR A 263 -30.23 -26.04 -11.40
CA THR A 263 -29.47 -25.93 -12.66
C THR A 263 -29.35 -24.46 -13.08
N LEU A 264 -28.41 -24.18 -13.99
CA LEU A 264 -28.30 -22.84 -14.57
C LEU A 264 -29.61 -22.42 -15.27
N GLY A 265 -30.24 -23.34 -16.01
CA GLY A 265 -31.53 -23.09 -16.65
C GLY A 265 -32.65 -22.79 -15.66
N GLU A 266 -32.73 -23.55 -14.57
CA GLU A 266 -33.70 -23.30 -13.49
C GLU A 266 -33.49 -21.93 -12.83
N LEU A 267 -32.25 -21.53 -12.57
CA LEU A 267 -31.91 -20.20 -12.02
C LEU A 267 -32.30 -19.07 -12.97
N LEU A 268 -32.00 -19.22 -14.27
CA LEU A 268 -32.35 -18.23 -15.29
C LEU A 268 -33.88 -18.09 -15.42
N GLN A 269 -34.60 -19.21 -15.47
CA GLN A 269 -36.07 -19.21 -15.53
C GLN A 269 -36.68 -18.60 -14.27
N TRP A 270 -36.11 -18.88 -13.10
CA TRP A 270 -36.56 -18.29 -11.83
C TRP A 270 -36.40 -16.77 -11.82
N LEU A 271 -35.27 -16.24 -12.31
CA LEU A 271 -35.05 -14.79 -12.45
C LEU A 271 -35.97 -14.18 -13.52
N GLU A 272 -36.15 -14.85 -14.64
CA GLU A 272 -37.04 -14.39 -15.71
C GLU A 272 -38.51 -14.33 -15.26
N SER A 273 -38.95 -15.27 -14.42
CA SER A 273 -40.29 -15.25 -13.81
C SER A 273 -40.54 -14.03 -12.92
N LYS A 274 -39.47 -13.36 -12.48
CA LYS A 274 -39.49 -12.11 -11.71
C LYS A 274 -39.33 -10.87 -12.58
N GLY A 275 -39.35 -11.00 -13.90
CA GLY A 275 -39.13 -9.90 -14.84
C GLY A 275 -37.66 -9.50 -15.03
N LEU A 276 -36.72 -10.33 -14.57
CA LEU A 276 -35.29 -10.01 -14.60
C LEU A 276 -34.61 -10.79 -15.72
N LYS A 277 -34.13 -10.06 -16.73
CA LYS A 277 -33.39 -10.62 -17.87
C LYS A 277 -31.91 -10.66 -17.52
N VAL A 278 -31.41 -11.86 -17.22
CA VAL A 278 -30.01 -12.06 -16.84
C VAL A 278 -29.06 -11.80 -18.00
N PHE A 279 -28.07 -10.95 -17.75
CA PHE A 279 -26.96 -10.69 -18.66
C PHE A 279 -25.73 -11.52 -18.29
N ILE A 280 -25.30 -11.48 -17.02
CA ILE A 280 -24.12 -12.23 -16.53
C ILE A 280 -24.43 -12.85 -15.18
N ILE A 281 -23.97 -14.09 -14.96
CA ILE A 281 -23.84 -14.71 -13.64
C ILE A 281 -22.38 -15.01 -13.38
N SER A 282 -21.84 -14.52 -12.28
CA SER A 282 -20.46 -14.72 -11.88
C SER A 282 -20.30 -15.35 -10.51
N PHE A 283 -19.21 -16.11 -10.36
CA PHE A 283 -18.70 -16.59 -9.09
C PHE A 283 -17.25 -16.10 -8.97
N GLY A 284 -17.00 -15.15 -8.06
CA GLY A 284 -15.73 -14.43 -8.00
C GLY A 284 -15.43 -13.73 -9.32
N SER A 285 -14.25 -13.97 -9.88
CA SER A 285 -13.81 -13.40 -11.18
C SER A 285 -14.25 -14.21 -12.40
N TYR A 286 -15.03 -15.29 -12.22
CA TYR A 286 -15.38 -16.21 -13.31
C TYR A 286 -16.84 -16.05 -13.73
N PHE A 287 -17.08 -15.99 -15.03
CA PHE A 287 -18.42 -15.98 -15.60
C PHE A 287 -18.94 -17.41 -15.75
N LEU A 288 -19.94 -17.75 -14.93
CA LEU A 288 -20.67 -19.01 -15.05
C LEU A 288 -21.60 -18.97 -16.28
N TYR A 289 -22.21 -17.80 -16.52
CA TYR A 289 -23.08 -17.51 -17.65
C TYR A 289 -22.87 -16.07 -18.16
N ASN A 290 -22.91 -15.88 -19.48
CA ASN A 290 -22.92 -14.58 -20.14
C ASN A 290 -23.82 -14.64 -21.40
N ARG A 291 -24.88 -13.84 -21.45
CA ARG A 291 -25.86 -13.83 -22.55
C ARG A 291 -25.25 -13.51 -23.92
N MET A 292 -24.16 -12.74 -23.98
CA MET A 292 -23.48 -12.42 -25.25
C MET A 292 -22.53 -13.54 -25.73
N GLY A 293 -22.27 -14.57 -24.91
CA GLY A 293 -21.42 -15.69 -25.26
C GLY A 293 -22.15 -16.77 -26.05
N SER A 294 -21.49 -17.35 -27.06
CA SER A 294 -22.09 -18.33 -27.99
C SER A 294 -22.02 -19.80 -27.53
N SER A 295 -21.65 -20.10 -26.27
CA SER A 295 -21.39 -21.49 -25.82
C SER A 295 -21.85 -21.77 -24.39
N HIS A 296 -23.12 -21.50 -24.09
CA HIS A 296 -23.72 -21.85 -22.79
C HIS A 296 -24.81 -22.94 -22.86
N GLY A 297 -25.18 -23.43 -24.05
CA GLY A 297 -26.16 -24.53 -24.19
C GLY A 297 -25.81 -25.74 -23.31
N ASP A 298 -24.57 -26.22 -23.38
CA ASP A 298 -24.07 -27.37 -22.61
C ASP A 298 -23.99 -27.13 -21.09
N ARG A 299 -24.26 -25.91 -20.63
CA ARG A 299 -24.25 -25.53 -19.21
C ARG A 299 -25.65 -25.41 -18.61
N MET A 300 -26.70 -25.32 -19.42
CA MET A 300 -28.06 -25.05 -18.95
C MET A 300 -28.57 -26.12 -17.99
N ASP A 301 -28.30 -27.39 -18.29
CA ASP A 301 -28.74 -28.53 -17.47
C ASP A 301 -27.77 -28.85 -16.32
N LYS A 302 -26.63 -28.14 -16.23
CA LYS A 302 -25.66 -28.35 -15.16
C LYS A 302 -26.11 -27.66 -13.89
N LYS A 303 -25.96 -28.40 -12.79
CA LYS A 303 -26.11 -27.90 -11.43
C LYS A 303 -25.13 -26.77 -11.14
N MET A 304 -25.57 -25.75 -10.42
CA MET A 304 -24.78 -24.55 -10.15
C MET A 304 -23.47 -24.88 -9.41
N VAL A 305 -23.47 -25.84 -8.47
CA VAL A 305 -22.23 -26.30 -7.80
C VAL A 305 -21.21 -26.90 -8.78
N SER A 306 -21.68 -27.64 -9.78
CA SER A 306 -20.82 -28.26 -10.79
C SER A 306 -20.20 -27.18 -11.66
N LEU A 307 -20.95 -26.15 -12.04
CA LEU A 307 -20.43 -25.01 -12.78
C LEU A 307 -19.39 -24.22 -11.98
N ALA A 308 -19.61 -24.01 -10.68
CA ALA A 308 -18.63 -23.38 -9.81
C ALA A 308 -17.31 -24.18 -9.77
N LYS A 309 -17.38 -25.51 -9.70
CA LYS A 309 -16.19 -26.37 -9.70
C LYS A 309 -15.49 -26.49 -11.05
N GLU A 310 -16.25 -26.63 -12.14
CA GLU A 310 -15.68 -26.87 -13.47
C GLU A 310 -15.16 -25.59 -14.13
N VAL A 311 -15.94 -24.50 -14.07
CA VAL A 311 -15.62 -23.25 -14.75
C VAL A 311 -14.73 -22.37 -13.90
N ALA A 312 -15.11 -22.20 -12.62
CA ALA A 312 -14.38 -21.31 -11.72
C ALA A 312 -13.29 -22.04 -10.90
N LYS A 313 -13.15 -23.36 -11.09
CA LYS A 313 -12.21 -24.20 -10.32
C LYS A 313 -12.38 -23.98 -8.81
N ALA A 314 -13.61 -23.75 -8.37
CA ALA A 314 -13.92 -23.42 -6.99
C ALA A 314 -13.55 -24.57 -6.06
N ASP A 315 -12.68 -24.31 -5.10
CA ASP A 315 -12.47 -25.22 -3.97
C ASP A 315 -13.63 -25.04 -2.98
N LEU A 316 -14.46 -26.08 -2.87
CA LEU A 316 -15.64 -26.12 -2.01
C LEU A 316 -15.46 -27.23 -0.97
N PRO A 317 -14.86 -26.92 0.20
CA PRO A 317 -14.61 -27.87 1.26
C PRO A 317 -15.87 -28.60 1.76
N ALA A 318 -15.70 -29.74 2.43
CA ALA A 318 -16.82 -30.55 2.94
C ALA A 318 -17.78 -29.77 3.87
N TYR A 319 -17.26 -28.81 4.64
CA TYR A 319 -18.06 -27.97 5.54
C TYR A 319 -18.84 -26.86 4.81
N ARG A 320 -18.49 -26.52 3.57
CA ARG A 320 -19.17 -25.50 2.78
C ARG A 320 -20.49 -26.08 2.26
N ARG A 321 -21.60 -25.42 2.61
CA ARG A 321 -22.97 -25.81 2.21
C ARG A 321 -23.60 -24.93 1.13
N HIS A 322 -23.07 -23.72 0.97
CA HIS A 322 -23.54 -22.78 -0.05
C HIS A 322 -22.39 -21.96 -0.63
N PHE A 323 -22.64 -21.37 -1.79
CA PHE A 323 -21.79 -20.34 -2.37
C PHE A 323 -22.66 -19.21 -2.93
N ASP A 324 -22.07 -18.03 -3.07
CA ASP A 324 -22.80 -16.85 -3.52
C ASP A 324 -22.45 -16.55 -4.97
N VAL A 325 -23.44 -16.16 -5.75
CA VAL A 325 -23.26 -15.66 -7.12
C VAL A 325 -23.69 -14.20 -7.22
N VAL A 326 -23.03 -13.47 -8.10
CA VAL A 326 -23.42 -12.10 -8.48
C VAL A 326 -24.09 -12.17 -9.85
N VAL A 327 -25.22 -11.51 -9.99
CA VAL A 327 -26.00 -11.51 -11.22
C VAL A 327 -26.19 -10.07 -11.66
N ASN A 328 -25.84 -9.80 -12.91
CA ASN A 328 -26.21 -8.57 -13.59
C ASN A 328 -27.42 -8.87 -14.47
N CYS A 329 -28.47 -8.09 -14.34
CA CYS A 329 -29.72 -8.29 -15.08
C CYS A 329 -30.39 -6.95 -15.37
N ASP A 330 -31.19 -6.95 -16.44
CA ASP A 330 -32.00 -5.82 -16.84
C ASP A 330 -33.49 -6.11 -16.59
N ASP A 331 -34.28 -5.05 -16.44
CA ASP A 331 -35.74 -5.15 -16.42
C ASP A 331 -36.34 -5.37 -17.83
N SER A 332 -37.67 -5.35 -17.93
CA SER A 332 -38.37 -5.46 -19.21
C SER A 332 -38.00 -4.36 -20.21
N ASP A 333 -37.65 -3.18 -19.70
CA ASP A 333 -37.42 -1.94 -20.45
C ASP A 333 -35.94 -1.76 -20.81
N GLY A 334 -35.08 -2.67 -20.36
CA GLY A 334 -33.64 -2.68 -20.65
C GLY A 334 -32.81 -1.83 -19.68
N ASN A 335 -33.35 -1.43 -18.53
CA ASN A 335 -32.60 -0.75 -17.48
C ASN A 335 -31.91 -1.78 -16.58
N ASN A 336 -30.66 -1.53 -16.22
CA ASN A 336 -29.93 -2.37 -15.28
C ASN A 336 -30.58 -2.30 -13.88
N VAL A 337 -30.78 -3.47 -13.27
CA VAL A 337 -31.38 -3.63 -11.95
C VAL A 337 -30.39 -4.31 -11.00
N ASP A 338 -30.02 -3.59 -9.95
CA ASP A 338 -29.26 -4.17 -8.83
C ASP A 338 -30.16 -5.10 -8.01
N ILE A 339 -29.84 -6.39 -7.97
CA ILE A 339 -30.61 -7.40 -7.23
C ILE A 339 -29.89 -7.84 -5.94
N PRO A 340 -30.61 -8.48 -5.00
CA PRO A 340 -29.99 -9.12 -3.84
C PRO A 340 -28.97 -10.18 -4.26
N GLN A 341 -27.94 -10.34 -3.43
CA GLN A 341 -26.99 -11.44 -3.62
C GLN A 341 -27.73 -12.78 -3.55
N ILE A 342 -27.37 -13.71 -4.45
CA ILE A 342 -28.00 -15.02 -4.50
C ILE A 342 -27.07 -16.05 -3.86
N SER A 343 -27.54 -16.71 -2.80
CA SER A 343 -26.85 -17.84 -2.15
C SER A 343 -27.43 -19.16 -2.64
N ILE A 344 -26.60 -19.96 -3.31
CA ILE A 344 -26.94 -21.31 -3.77
C ILE A 344 -26.53 -22.32 -2.70
N TYR A 345 -27.50 -22.93 -2.03
CA TYR A 345 -27.31 -24.03 -1.10
C TYR A 345 -27.34 -25.36 -1.85
N PHE A 346 -26.26 -26.12 -1.73
CA PHE A 346 -26.05 -27.39 -2.43
C PHE A 346 -25.84 -28.58 -1.49
N ARG A 347 -25.92 -28.36 -0.16
CA ARG A 347 -25.87 -29.38 0.90
C ARG A 347 -26.72 -29.01 2.10
#